data_AF-A0A1S3PKK4-F1
#
_entry.id   AF-A0A1S3PKK4-F1
#
_cell.length_a   1.000
_cell.length_b   1.000
_cell.length_c   1.000
_cell.angle_alpha   90.00
_cell.angle_beta   90.00
_cell.angle_gamma   90.00
#
_symmetry.space_group_name_H-M   'P 1'
#
loop_
_entity.id
_entity.type
_entity.pdbx_description
1 polymer ?
#
loop_
_entity_poly.entity_id
_entity_poly.type
_entity_poly.pdbx_seq_one_letter_code
_entity_poly.pdbx_strand_id
1 'polypeptide(L)'
;LAVSSHENATPVKLIHNAASHLNGPARTIGAAVIGYLGVRAFVPKPVATNLQYVGGAAAILGLVAMAQDVEGLYAAVKALVCVVKSNPLASKEMERIKGYQLLAMLLKKKRHLLNSHILHLTFSLVGTVDSSHETSIIPNTTAFQELLCDFEVWLHAPYELHLSLFEHFIELLTESSEATNNAKLLREFQLIPKLLLTLRNTSLSQPTISAISHVLSLLLQGFPNPYHLLRFGQFISSTLPTFAVCEKFVVMEINNEEKIDGGNDDDFGGLLSANLILLRNRLLDILLKLLFTTKEKCIVNAQACEELVRTLGFDWLLMFMEEHLHSSSVTAALWILVVLLSNQPILTKFKEGLTGGGWLDHTDSVLTNKIGTVLGFNVGRSAGGHSTLREINRDACHFPGFPVLQTLLPKHTNVPELYFLLMTLFLQQPVTELPDSLQFDLDSIWTFIFGVPASNSTVVGSIHTVCTEAGFLLLGMLRSMLNLPWQSEEEGSWLREYPVTLMQFFRYLYHNVPDLAHMWHSPEFLCVLAASVFPFNIRPYSEMVRH
;
A
#
# COMPACT_ATOMS: atom_id res chain seq x y z
N LEU A 1 23.59 -58.96 18.25
CA LEU A 1 23.80 -59.69 19.53
C LEU A 1 22.60 -59.41 20.43
N ALA A 2 21.62 -60.31 20.40
CA ALA A 2 20.42 -60.26 21.23
C ALA A 2 20.39 -61.52 22.11
N VAL A 3 20.11 -61.34 23.40
CA VAL A 3 19.81 -62.44 24.34
C VAL A 3 18.39 -62.90 24.05
N SER A 4 18.16 -64.21 23.99
CA SER A 4 16.80 -64.75 23.84
C SER A 4 15.96 -64.40 25.07
N SER A 5 14.69 -64.00 24.87
CA SER A 5 13.76 -63.70 25.97
C SER A 5 13.49 -64.89 26.91
N HIS A 6 13.89 -66.11 26.50
CA HIS A 6 13.75 -67.34 27.27
C HIS A 6 15.07 -67.84 27.89
N GLU A 7 16.16 -67.09 27.76
CA GLU A 7 17.48 -67.47 28.27
C GLU A 7 17.67 -67.00 29.72
N ASN A 8 17.60 -67.94 30.67
CA ASN A 8 17.72 -67.66 32.11
C ASN A 8 19.15 -67.81 32.67
N ALA A 9 20.12 -68.20 31.83
CA ALA A 9 21.48 -68.50 32.27
C ALA A 9 22.40 -67.27 32.31
N THR A 10 22.08 -66.23 31.54
CA THR A 10 22.95 -65.04 31.42
C THR A 10 22.64 -64.05 32.55
N PRO A 11 23.57 -63.81 33.49
CA PRO A 11 23.31 -62.88 34.60
C PRO A 11 23.24 -61.45 34.06
N VAL A 12 22.13 -60.77 34.36
CA VAL A 12 21.94 -59.35 34.07
C VAL A 12 22.00 -58.58 35.38
N LYS A 13 22.98 -57.67 35.51
CA LYS A 13 23.14 -56.80 36.68
C LYS A 13 22.99 -55.34 36.27
N LEU A 14 22.02 -54.65 36.87
CA LEU A 14 21.89 -53.21 36.71
C LEU A 14 22.86 -52.51 37.68
N ILE A 15 23.82 -51.77 37.14
CA ILE A 15 24.69 -50.88 37.90
C ILE A 15 23.98 -49.53 37.95
N HIS A 16 23.59 -49.09 39.14
CA HIS A 16 23.02 -47.76 39.33
C HIS A 16 24.11 -46.69 39.28
N ASN A 17 23.83 -45.58 38.59
CA ASN A 17 24.74 -44.43 38.57
C ASN A 17 24.69 -43.68 39.91
N ALA A 18 25.84 -43.34 40.48
CA ALA A 18 25.94 -42.42 41.63
C ALA A 18 25.48 -40.98 41.28
N ALA A 19 25.35 -40.66 39.99
CA ALA A 19 24.77 -39.42 39.49
C ALA A 19 23.27 -39.23 39.80
N SER A 20 22.60 -40.19 40.45
CA SER A 20 21.23 -40.01 40.96
C SER A 20 21.10 -38.82 41.92
N HIS A 21 22.19 -38.43 42.58
CA HIS A 21 22.29 -37.26 43.47
C HIS A 21 22.67 -35.96 42.76
N LEU A 22 22.98 -35.98 41.46
CA LEU A 22 23.33 -34.78 40.70
C LEU A 22 22.06 -34.10 40.17
N ASN A 23 22.04 -32.77 40.20
CA ASN A 23 20.96 -31.97 39.60
C ASN A 23 21.19 -31.83 38.09
N GLY A 24 20.12 -31.94 37.28
CA GLY A 24 20.14 -31.64 35.85
C GLY A 24 19.94 -32.83 34.89
N PRO A 25 19.95 -32.57 33.57
CA PRO A 25 19.56 -33.53 32.51
C PRO A 25 20.57 -34.66 32.24
N ALA A 26 21.74 -34.64 32.91
CA ALA A 26 22.77 -35.68 32.78
C ALA A 26 22.50 -36.92 33.66
N ARG A 27 21.32 -37.05 34.27
CA ARG A 27 20.94 -38.23 35.06
C ARG A 27 20.84 -39.47 34.18
N THR A 28 21.70 -40.47 34.44
CA THR A 28 21.61 -41.77 33.79
C THR A 28 21.09 -42.82 34.77
N ILE A 29 20.30 -43.79 34.29
CA ILE A 29 19.86 -44.94 35.11
C ILE A 29 21.07 -45.80 35.53
N GLY A 30 22.19 -45.68 34.79
CA GLY A 30 23.46 -46.35 35.02
C GLY A 30 23.85 -47.23 33.83
N ALA A 31 24.21 -48.48 34.07
CA ALA A 31 24.58 -49.42 33.00
C ALA A 31 24.06 -50.83 33.30
N ALA A 32 23.59 -51.55 32.28
CA ALA A 32 23.27 -52.97 32.39
C ALA A 32 24.49 -53.80 31.99
N VAL A 33 25.01 -54.61 32.91
CA VAL A 33 26.03 -55.62 32.62
C VAL A 33 25.33 -56.93 32.29
N ILE A 34 25.59 -57.45 31.09
CA ILE A 34 24.97 -58.67 30.57
C ILE A 34 26.07 -59.72 30.45
N GLY A 35 26.30 -60.51 31.49
CA GLY A 35 27.27 -61.61 31.55
C GLY A 35 28.54 -61.42 30.69
N TYR A 36 28.75 -62.33 29.74
CA TYR A 36 29.86 -62.31 28.78
C TYR A 36 29.62 -61.38 27.56
N LEU A 37 28.43 -60.79 27.42
CA LEU A 37 28.03 -59.91 26.31
C LEU A 37 28.43 -58.45 26.53
N GLY A 38 28.92 -58.11 27.72
CA GLY A 38 29.50 -56.80 28.03
C GLY A 38 28.55 -55.84 28.74
N VAL A 39 28.91 -54.56 28.72
CA VAL A 39 28.24 -53.48 29.46
C VAL A 39 27.48 -52.55 28.51
N ARG A 40 26.18 -52.35 28.75
CA ARG A 40 25.35 -51.36 28.06
C ARG A 40 25.09 -50.17 28.97
N ALA A 41 25.78 -49.06 28.72
CA ALA A 41 25.56 -47.82 29.46
C ALA A 41 24.30 -47.10 28.94
N PHE A 42 23.47 -46.61 29.86
CA PHE A 42 22.38 -45.70 29.53
C PHE A 42 22.98 -44.29 29.41
N VAL A 43 22.80 -43.65 28.26
CA VAL A 43 23.22 -42.27 28.03
C VAL A 43 21.96 -41.41 27.91
N PRO A 44 21.69 -40.48 28.84
CA PRO A 44 20.56 -39.58 28.72
C PRO A 44 20.81 -38.69 27.52
N LYS A 45 19.85 -38.69 26.62
CA LYS A 45 19.80 -37.77 25.49
C LYS A 45 18.62 -36.82 25.71
N PRO A 46 18.74 -35.55 25.27
CA PRO A 46 17.61 -34.63 25.27
C PRO A 46 16.39 -35.26 24.56
N VAL A 47 15.20 -34.94 25.06
CA VAL A 47 13.94 -35.45 24.48
C VAL A 47 13.84 -35.15 22.98
N ALA A 48 14.29 -33.97 22.56
CA ALA A 48 14.35 -33.56 21.15
C ALA A 48 15.24 -34.47 20.28
N THR A 49 16.29 -35.08 20.84
CA THR A 49 17.13 -36.06 20.13
C THR A 49 16.46 -37.42 20.10
N ASN A 50 15.85 -37.87 21.20
CA ASN A 50 15.19 -39.17 21.27
C ASN A 50 13.95 -39.25 20.36
N LEU A 51 13.24 -38.13 20.18
CA LEU A 51 12.10 -38.03 19.28
C LEU A 51 12.44 -38.43 17.84
N GLN A 52 13.68 -38.26 17.39
CA GLN A 52 14.11 -38.69 16.05
C GLN A 52 13.92 -40.19 15.81
N TYR A 53 14.06 -41.01 16.86
CA TYR A 53 13.88 -42.46 16.76
C TYR A 53 12.41 -42.89 16.73
N VAL A 54 11.47 -41.98 16.99
CA VAL A 54 10.02 -42.23 17.06
C VAL A 54 9.26 -41.46 15.97
N GLY A 55 9.96 -41.03 14.90
CA GLY A 55 9.36 -40.31 13.76
C GLY A 55 9.63 -38.80 13.73
N GLY A 56 10.39 -38.26 14.69
CA GLY A 56 10.92 -36.90 14.68
C GLY A 56 9.84 -35.81 14.63
N ALA A 57 10.10 -34.76 13.84
CA ALA A 57 9.16 -33.65 13.69
C ALA A 57 7.84 -34.05 13.01
N ALA A 58 7.85 -35.06 12.14
CA ALA A 58 6.65 -35.56 11.46
C ALA A 58 5.63 -36.16 12.45
N ALA A 59 6.09 -36.86 13.49
CA ALA A 59 5.21 -37.38 14.53
C ALA A 59 4.50 -36.25 15.30
N ILE A 60 5.20 -35.15 15.56
CA ILE A 60 4.63 -33.97 16.25
C ILE A 60 3.66 -33.22 15.33
N LEU A 61 3.96 -33.09 14.04
CA LEU A 61 3.00 -32.58 13.05
C LEU A 61 1.73 -33.44 13.00
N GLY A 62 1.85 -34.75 13.20
CA GLY A 62 0.72 -35.64 13.43
C GLY A 62 -0.11 -35.25 14.66
N LEU A 63 0.52 -34.92 15.78
CA LEU A 63 -0.18 -34.42 16.98
C LEU A 63 -0.91 -33.10 16.69
N VAL A 64 -0.27 -32.17 15.97
CA VAL A 64 -0.91 -30.92 15.53
C VAL A 64 -2.15 -31.22 14.69
N ALA A 65 -2.09 -32.21 13.80
CA ALA A 65 -3.23 -32.63 13.00
C ALA A 65 -4.36 -33.24 13.84
N MET A 66 -4.04 -34.00 14.88
CA MET A 66 -5.00 -34.67 15.77
C MET A 66 -5.63 -33.76 16.82
N ALA A 67 -5.03 -32.62 17.15
CA ALA A 67 -5.55 -31.68 18.15
C ALA A 67 -6.99 -31.22 17.82
N GLN A 68 -7.91 -31.29 18.78
CA GLN A 68 -9.33 -30.93 18.58
C GLN A 68 -9.73 -29.66 19.33
N ASP A 69 -8.88 -29.18 20.23
CA ASP A 69 -9.10 -28.06 21.11
C ASP A 69 -7.89 -27.11 21.11
N VAL A 70 -8.10 -25.93 21.70
CA VAL A 70 -7.09 -24.86 21.77
C VAL A 70 -5.87 -25.33 22.58
N GLU A 71 -6.10 -26.04 23.69
CA GLU A 71 -5.03 -26.53 24.57
C GLU A 71 -4.17 -27.60 23.91
N GLY A 72 -4.78 -28.59 23.26
CA GLY A 72 -4.07 -29.64 22.53
C GLY A 72 -3.29 -29.07 21.35
N LEU A 73 -3.86 -28.10 20.61
CA LEU A 73 -3.17 -27.44 19.51
C LEU A 73 -1.96 -26.64 20.03
N TYR A 74 -2.15 -25.85 21.09
CA TYR A 74 -1.07 -25.10 21.72
C TYR A 74 0.06 -26.01 22.21
N ALA A 75 -0.27 -27.11 22.90
CA ALA A 75 0.72 -28.06 23.41
C ALA A 75 1.51 -28.73 22.27
N ALA A 76 0.84 -29.15 21.20
CA ALA A 76 1.48 -29.76 20.04
C ALA A 76 2.40 -28.79 19.30
N VAL A 77 1.95 -27.55 19.05
CA VAL A 77 2.76 -26.51 18.42
C VAL A 77 3.96 -26.15 19.31
N LYS A 78 3.75 -25.99 20.63
CA LYS A 78 4.84 -25.71 21.58
C LYS A 78 5.89 -26.82 21.62
N ALA A 79 5.45 -28.08 21.58
CA ALA A 79 6.36 -29.22 21.49
C ALA A 79 7.17 -29.17 20.19
N LEU A 80 6.53 -28.85 19.06
CA LEU A 80 7.20 -28.71 17.77
C LEU A 80 8.25 -27.59 17.83
N VAL A 81 7.89 -26.40 18.34
CA VAL A 81 8.81 -25.27 18.51
C VAL A 81 10.02 -25.67 19.37
N CYS A 82 9.78 -26.30 20.51
CA CYS A 82 10.85 -26.74 21.40
C CYS A 82 11.81 -27.71 20.71
N VAL A 83 11.28 -28.70 19.98
CA VAL A 83 12.07 -29.73 19.31
C VAL A 83 12.85 -29.17 18.12
N VAL A 84 12.24 -28.32 17.30
CA VAL A 84 12.89 -27.71 16.14
C VAL A 84 14.01 -26.76 16.57
N LYS A 85 13.77 -25.92 17.59
CA LYS A 85 14.79 -24.96 18.08
C LYS A 85 15.94 -25.62 18.81
N SER A 86 15.69 -26.69 19.55
CA SER A 86 16.73 -27.38 20.34
C SER A 86 17.54 -28.40 19.52
N ASN A 87 17.12 -28.73 18.30
CA ASN A 87 17.75 -29.79 17.50
C ASN A 87 17.88 -29.41 16.01
N PRO A 88 19.08 -29.06 15.52
CA PRO A 88 19.31 -28.68 14.12
C PRO A 88 18.89 -29.74 13.10
N LEU A 89 18.97 -31.03 13.47
CA LEU A 89 18.52 -32.12 12.61
C LEU A 89 16.99 -32.13 12.46
N ALA A 90 16.25 -31.74 13.50
CA ALA A 90 14.80 -31.60 13.41
C ALA A 90 14.41 -30.40 12.53
N SER A 91 15.17 -29.30 12.57
CA SER A 91 15.01 -28.17 11.65
C SER A 91 15.24 -28.58 10.19
N LYS A 92 16.34 -29.29 9.91
CA LYS A 92 16.61 -29.83 8.56
C LYS A 92 15.54 -30.82 8.10
N GLU A 93 15.00 -31.63 9.00
CA GLU A 93 13.90 -32.54 8.68
C GLU A 93 12.62 -31.78 8.33
N MET A 94 12.30 -30.70 9.06
CA MET A 94 11.17 -29.82 8.72
C MET A 94 11.33 -29.20 7.33
N GLU A 95 12.52 -28.78 6.92
CA GLU A 95 12.77 -28.31 5.56
C GLU A 95 12.58 -29.44 4.53
N ARG A 96 13.19 -30.61 4.79
CA ARG A 96 13.17 -31.78 3.89
C ARG A 96 11.74 -32.26 3.58
N ILE A 97 10.87 -32.28 4.59
CA ILE A 97 9.48 -32.76 4.45
C ILE A 97 8.49 -31.65 4.11
N LYS A 98 8.95 -30.40 3.87
CA LYS A 98 8.10 -29.21 3.78
C LYS A 98 7.16 -29.06 4.99
N GLY A 99 7.69 -29.38 6.17
CA GLY A 99 6.96 -29.41 7.44
C GLY A 99 6.39 -28.05 7.84
N TYR A 100 7.05 -26.94 7.49
CA TYR A 100 6.52 -25.59 7.75
C TYR A 100 5.27 -25.30 6.90
N GLN A 101 5.30 -25.65 5.62
CA GLN A 101 4.13 -25.56 4.74
C GLN A 101 3.00 -26.49 5.22
N LEU A 102 3.33 -27.71 5.66
CA LEU A 102 2.35 -28.63 6.23
C LEU A 102 1.73 -28.05 7.51
N LEU A 103 2.55 -27.46 8.39
CA LEU A 103 2.09 -26.78 9.59
C LEU A 103 1.15 -25.62 9.24
N ALA A 104 1.48 -24.78 8.27
CA ALA A 104 0.62 -23.69 7.79
C ALA A 104 -0.75 -24.22 7.35
N MET A 105 -0.77 -25.29 6.55
CA MET A 105 -2.00 -25.95 6.11
C MET A 105 -2.82 -26.50 7.29
N LEU A 106 -2.17 -27.12 8.29
CA LEU A 106 -2.84 -27.64 9.48
C LEU A 106 -3.43 -26.51 10.34
N LEU A 107 -2.69 -25.42 10.55
CA LEU A 107 -3.16 -24.24 11.28
C LEU A 107 -4.35 -23.59 10.56
N LYS A 108 -4.27 -23.44 9.23
CA LYS A 108 -5.36 -22.93 8.41
C LYS A 108 -6.64 -23.76 8.53
N LYS A 109 -6.54 -25.09 8.49
CA LYS A 109 -7.69 -26.00 8.73
C LYS A 109 -8.27 -25.87 10.14
N LYS A 110 -7.45 -25.46 11.11
CA LYS A 110 -7.80 -25.30 12.52
C LYS A 110 -7.87 -23.84 12.94
N ARG A 111 -8.16 -22.91 12.02
CA ARG A 111 -8.19 -21.45 12.28
C ARG A 111 -9.03 -21.03 13.49
N HIS A 112 -10.12 -21.75 13.77
CA HIS A 112 -11.01 -21.50 14.90
C HIS A 112 -10.37 -21.80 16.27
N LEU A 113 -9.27 -22.55 16.29
CA LEU A 113 -8.50 -22.86 17.51
C LEU A 113 -7.29 -21.92 17.69
N LEU A 114 -7.03 -21.03 16.73
CA LEU A 114 -5.89 -20.12 16.80
C LEU A 114 -6.15 -19.00 17.81
N ASN A 115 -5.09 -18.60 18.51
CA ASN A 115 -5.09 -17.49 19.45
C ASN A 115 -3.70 -16.81 19.45
N SER A 116 -3.56 -15.74 20.23
CA SER A 116 -2.31 -14.97 20.34
C SER A 116 -1.13 -15.83 20.79
N HIS A 117 -1.37 -16.85 21.62
CA HIS A 117 -0.31 -17.69 22.16
C HIS A 117 0.27 -18.61 21.06
N ILE A 118 -0.56 -19.12 20.16
CA ILE A 118 -0.12 -19.92 19.01
C ILE A 118 0.60 -19.02 17.98
N LEU A 119 0.15 -17.78 17.78
CA LEU A 119 0.86 -16.81 16.95
C LEU A 119 2.27 -16.52 17.51
N HIS A 120 2.38 -16.24 18.82
CA HIS A 120 3.69 -16.05 19.46
C HIS A 120 4.59 -17.28 19.40
N LEU A 121 4.05 -18.49 19.53
CA LEU A 121 4.83 -19.71 19.29
C LEU A 121 5.35 -19.76 17.85
N THR A 122 4.55 -19.31 16.89
CA THR A 122 4.96 -19.24 15.49
C THR A 122 6.09 -18.23 15.29
N PHE A 123 6.01 -17.03 15.89
CA PHE A 123 7.12 -16.08 15.90
C PHE A 123 8.39 -16.69 16.53
N SER A 124 8.24 -17.44 17.63
CA SER A 124 9.36 -18.11 18.29
C SER A 124 9.96 -19.24 17.45
N LEU A 125 9.14 -19.98 16.68
CA LEU A 125 9.60 -21.01 15.74
C LEU A 125 10.42 -20.41 14.59
N VAL A 126 10.01 -19.24 14.12
CA VAL A 126 10.72 -18.49 13.08
C VAL A 126 11.99 -17.84 13.64
N GLY A 127 11.99 -17.49 14.92
CA GLY A 127 13.11 -16.91 15.65
C GLY A 127 13.08 -15.38 15.73
N THR A 128 11.95 -14.73 15.48
CA THR A 128 11.85 -13.26 15.43
C THR A 128 11.59 -12.59 16.78
N VAL A 129 11.31 -13.36 17.84
CA VAL A 129 10.99 -12.87 19.20
C VAL A 129 11.93 -13.44 20.28
N ASP A 130 13.09 -13.95 19.89
CA ASP A 130 14.05 -14.50 20.85
C ASP A 130 14.92 -13.39 21.50
N SER A 131 14.78 -13.24 22.81
CA SER A 131 15.44 -12.21 23.64
C SER A 131 16.96 -12.27 23.67
N SER A 132 17.59 -13.26 23.05
CA SER A 132 19.06 -13.37 22.95
C SER A 132 19.64 -12.66 21.73
N HIS A 133 18.80 -12.24 20.76
CA HIS A 133 19.24 -11.69 19.48
C HIS A 133 18.40 -10.47 19.09
N GLU A 134 18.60 -9.34 19.78
CA GLU A 134 18.03 -8.03 19.41
C GLU A 134 18.46 -7.53 18.01
N THR A 135 19.34 -8.27 17.31
CA THR A 135 20.09 -7.82 16.13
C THR A 135 20.29 -8.90 15.07
N SER A 136 19.23 -9.57 14.59
CA SER A 136 19.40 -10.56 13.51
C SER A 136 18.37 -10.50 12.40
N ILE A 137 18.86 -10.66 11.17
CA ILE A 137 18.10 -11.02 9.97
C ILE A 137 17.19 -12.20 10.32
N ILE A 138 15.96 -12.22 9.80
CA ILE A 138 14.97 -13.32 9.99
C ILE A 138 15.67 -14.69 9.96
N PRO A 139 15.77 -15.40 11.11
CA PRO A 139 16.65 -16.57 11.21
C PRO A 139 16.18 -17.77 10.36
N ASN A 140 14.89 -18.08 10.44
CA ASN A 140 14.28 -19.17 9.68
C ASN A 140 13.41 -18.63 8.55
N THR A 141 14.04 -18.29 7.43
CA THR A 141 13.38 -17.73 6.24
C THR A 141 12.30 -18.64 5.67
N THR A 142 12.51 -19.96 5.67
CA THR A 142 11.50 -20.92 5.17
C THR A 142 10.26 -20.96 6.05
N ALA A 143 10.43 -20.99 7.37
CA ALA A 143 9.31 -20.92 8.30
C ALA A 143 8.59 -19.57 8.21
N PHE A 144 9.32 -18.46 8.10
CA PHE A 144 8.74 -17.12 7.92
C PHE A 144 7.87 -17.07 6.66
N GLN A 145 8.40 -17.53 5.52
CA GLN A 145 7.71 -17.51 4.24
C GLN A 145 6.45 -18.38 4.24
N GLU A 146 6.54 -19.61 4.74
CA GLU A 146 5.43 -20.57 4.67
C GLU A 146 4.36 -20.32 5.75
N LEU A 147 4.72 -19.79 6.93
CA LEU A 147 3.77 -19.61 8.04
C LEU A 147 3.27 -18.17 8.18
N LEU A 148 4.14 -17.17 8.03
CA LEU A 148 3.79 -15.77 8.29
C LEU A 148 3.40 -15.02 7.01
N CYS A 149 3.99 -15.36 5.86
CA CYS A 149 3.61 -14.76 4.57
C CYS A 149 2.41 -15.45 3.88
N ASP A 150 1.81 -16.49 4.48
CA ASP A 150 0.51 -17.03 4.07
C ASP A 150 -0.59 -16.43 4.94
N PHE A 151 -1.11 -15.28 4.51
CA PHE A 151 -2.11 -14.54 5.27
C PHE A 151 -3.42 -15.30 5.43
N GLU A 152 -3.74 -16.25 4.55
CA GLU A 152 -4.98 -17.04 4.67
C GLU A 152 -5.01 -17.94 5.92
N VAL A 153 -3.85 -18.18 6.54
CA VAL A 153 -3.76 -18.86 7.85
C VAL A 153 -4.35 -18.00 8.97
N TRP A 154 -4.08 -16.70 8.92
CA TRP A 154 -4.34 -15.75 10.01
C TRP A 154 -5.57 -14.86 9.76
N LEU A 155 -5.89 -14.61 8.49
CA LEU A 155 -7.11 -13.94 8.07
C LEU A 155 -8.32 -14.80 8.49
N HIS A 156 -9.30 -14.16 9.10
CA HIS A 156 -10.49 -14.82 9.70
C HIS A 156 -10.21 -15.72 10.91
N ALA A 157 -9.00 -15.72 11.46
CA ALA A 157 -8.78 -16.25 12.80
C ALA A 157 -9.48 -15.34 13.84
N PRO A 158 -9.94 -15.87 14.98
CA PRO A 158 -10.52 -15.08 16.06
C PRO A 158 -9.57 -13.99 16.57
N TYR A 159 -10.10 -12.93 17.20
CA TYR A 159 -9.30 -11.87 17.87
C TYR A 159 -8.35 -11.07 16.97
N GLU A 160 -8.63 -10.98 15.66
CA GLU A 160 -7.85 -10.20 14.69
C GLU A 160 -6.32 -10.49 14.71
N LEU A 161 -5.92 -11.76 14.86
CA LEU A 161 -4.48 -12.14 14.92
C LEU A 161 -3.61 -11.61 13.77
N HIS A 162 -4.22 -11.38 12.61
CA HIS A 162 -3.54 -10.80 11.46
C HIS A 162 -3.10 -9.35 11.70
N LEU A 163 -3.77 -8.58 12.56
CA LEU A 163 -3.32 -7.24 12.95
C LEU A 163 -1.98 -7.33 13.68
N SER A 164 -1.87 -8.18 14.72
CA SER A 164 -0.61 -8.41 15.43
C SER A 164 0.50 -8.98 14.53
N LEU A 165 0.14 -9.75 13.51
CA LEU A 165 1.09 -10.19 12.48
C LEU A 165 1.64 -9.01 11.67
N PHE A 166 0.78 -8.10 11.22
CA PHE A 166 1.23 -6.93 10.47
C PHE A 166 2.01 -5.95 11.35
N GLU A 167 1.61 -5.74 12.61
CA GLU A 167 2.40 -4.98 13.60
C GLU A 167 3.81 -5.57 13.76
N HIS A 168 3.92 -6.90 13.85
CA HIS A 168 5.22 -7.55 13.91
C HIS A 168 6.06 -7.34 12.63
N PHE A 169 5.44 -7.28 11.44
CA PHE A 169 6.19 -6.91 10.23
C PHE A 169 6.68 -5.47 10.27
N ILE A 170 5.91 -4.56 10.86
CA ILE A 170 6.34 -3.16 11.04
C ILE A 170 7.57 -3.13 11.95
N GLU A 171 7.53 -3.79 13.12
CA GLU A 171 8.67 -3.90 14.04
C GLU A 171 9.93 -4.42 13.32
N LEU A 172 9.81 -5.48 12.52
CA LEU A 172 10.93 -6.05 11.75
C LEU A 172 11.51 -5.10 10.69
N LEU A 173 10.70 -4.16 10.19
CA LEU A 173 11.05 -3.20 9.14
C LEU A 173 11.47 -1.83 9.69
N THR A 174 11.23 -1.54 10.97
CA THR A 174 11.56 -0.24 11.58
C THR A 174 12.52 -0.34 12.77
N GLU A 175 12.36 -1.32 13.65
CA GLU A 175 13.08 -1.39 14.92
C GLU A 175 14.33 -2.29 14.85
N SER A 176 14.38 -3.20 13.87
CA SER A 176 15.53 -4.10 13.68
C SER A 176 16.75 -3.37 13.11
N SER A 177 17.95 -3.68 13.62
CA SER A 177 19.22 -3.25 13.01
C SER A 177 19.40 -3.74 11.56
N GLU A 178 18.69 -4.81 11.20
CA GLU A 178 18.72 -5.47 9.90
C GLU A 178 17.48 -5.18 9.05
N ALA A 179 16.75 -4.11 9.37
CA ALA A 179 15.50 -3.72 8.71
C ALA A 179 15.59 -3.68 7.17
N THR A 180 16.70 -3.20 6.62
CA THR A 180 16.94 -3.14 5.16
C THR A 180 17.03 -4.53 4.53
N ASN A 181 17.70 -5.48 5.20
CA ASN A 181 17.82 -6.87 4.78
C ASN A 181 16.49 -7.61 4.93
N ASN A 182 15.76 -7.38 6.03
CA ASN A 182 14.42 -7.91 6.22
C ASN A 182 13.46 -7.41 5.13
N ALA A 183 13.48 -6.11 4.82
CA ALA A 183 12.67 -5.54 3.74
C ALA A 183 12.97 -6.20 2.38
N LYS A 184 14.24 -6.54 2.12
CA LYS A 184 14.63 -7.27 0.91
C LYS A 184 14.03 -8.68 0.89
N LEU A 185 14.14 -9.44 1.98
CA LEU A 185 13.54 -10.77 2.10
C LEU A 185 12.02 -10.74 1.92
N LEU A 186 11.33 -9.80 2.58
CA LEU A 186 9.87 -9.65 2.46
C LEU A 186 9.45 -9.35 1.01
N ARG A 187 10.22 -8.54 0.28
CA ARG A 187 9.98 -8.31 -1.15
C ARG A 187 10.18 -9.59 -1.97
N GLU A 188 11.24 -10.36 -1.72
CA GLU A 188 11.51 -11.64 -2.39
C GLU A 188 10.39 -12.66 -2.16
N PHE A 189 9.78 -12.67 -0.96
CA PHE A 189 8.62 -13.51 -0.62
C PHE A 189 7.30 -13.05 -1.25
N GLN A 190 7.33 -12.07 -2.16
CA GLN A 190 6.15 -11.54 -2.86
C GLN A 190 5.11 -10.94 -1.90
N LEU A 191 5.55 -10.28 -0.81
CA LEU A 191 4.62 -9.75 0.18
C LEU A 191 3.75 -8.62 -0.37
N ILE A 192 4.29 -7.75 -1.23
CA ILE A 192 3.55 -6.60 -1.79
C ILE A 192 2.29 -7.07 -2.56
N PRO A 193 2.37 -7.97 -3.57
CA PRO A 193 1.17 -8.49 -4.23
C PRO A 193 0.16 -9.14 -3.27
N LYS A 194 0.63 -9.86 -2.24
CA LYS A 194 -0.24 -10.51 -1.25
C LYS A 194 -0.97 -9.50 -0.35
N LEU A 195 -0.28 -8.44 0.08
CA LEU A 195 -0.87 -7.34 0.86
C LEU A 195 -1.93 -6.61 0.04
N LEU A 196 -1.63 -6.31 -1.23
CA LEU A 196 -2.59 -5.70 -2.16
C LEU A 196 -3.83 -6.57 -2.37
N LEU A 197 -3.66 -7.89 -2.56
CA LEU A 197 -4.79 -8.81 -2.66
C LEU A 197 -5.63 -8.83 -1.38
N THR A 198 -4.99 -8.75 -0.21
CA THR A 198 -5.66 -8.72 1.09
C THR A 198 -6.53 -7.48 1.24
N LEU A 199 -6.06 -6.32 0.79
CA LEU A 199 -6.82 -5.06 0.82
C LEU A 199 -8.12 -5.07 -0.01
N ARG A 200 -8.33 -6.08 -0.87
CA ARG A 200 -9.61 -6.25 -1.58
C ARG A 200 -10.72 -6.79 -0.68
N ASN A 201 -10.37 -7.35 0.48
CA ASN A 201 -11.37 -7.83 1.41
C ASN A 201 -12.04 -6.65 2.11
N THR A 202 -13.33 -6.44 1.85
CA THR A 202 -14.12 -5.36 2.43
C THR A 202 -14.46 -5.58 3.91
N SER A 203 -14.17 -6.77 4.46
CA SER A 203 -14.41 -7.08 5.87
C SER A 203 -13.27 -6.68 6.80
N LEU A 204 -12.23 -5.99 6.30
CA LEU A 204 -11.08 -5.59 7.11
C LEU A 204 -11.42 -4.37 7.98
N SER A 205 -10.92 -4.37 9.21
CA SER A 205 -11.04 -3.22 10.10
C SER A 205 -10.07 -2.09 9.69
N GLN A 206 -10.39 -0.85 10.06
CA GLN A 206 -9.53 0.30 9.78
C GLN A 206 -8.10 0.19 10.34
N PRO A 207 -7.89 -0.35 11.57
CA PRO A 207 -6.54 -0.64 12.08
C PRO A 207 -5.77 -1.62 11.21
N THR A 208 -6.41 -2.68 10.71
CA THR A 208 -5.76 -3.64 9.81
C THR A 208 -5.36 -3.00 8.48
N ILE A 209 -6.26 -2.23 7.87
CA ILE A 209 -5.95 -1.48 6.64
C ILE A 209 -4.76 -0.55 6.90
N SER A 210 -4.73 0.10 8.07
CA SER A 210 -3.62 0.96 8.49
C SER A 210 -2.28 0.24 8.59
N ALA A 211 -2.26 -0.92 9.25
CA ALA A 211 -1.06 -1.72 9.40
C ALA A 211 -0.55 -2.23 8.03
N ILE A 212 -1.44 -2.74 7.17
CA ILE A 212 -1.08 -3.18 5.81
C ILE A 212 -0.52 -2.00 4.99
N SER A 213 -1.19 -0.86 5.03
CA SER A 213 -0.74 0.38 4.39
C SER A 213 0.67 0.79 4.85
N HIS A 214 0.96 0.69 6.15
CA HIS A 214 2.28 1.01 6.69
C HIS A 214 3.36 0.04 6.20
N VAL A 215 3.09 -1.27 6.21
CA VAL A 215 4.00 -2.28 5.66
C VAL A 215 4.26 -2.03 4.17
N LEU A 216 3.24 -1.71 3.38
CA LEU A 216 3.40 -1.35 1.97
C LEU A 216 4.30 -0.13 1.78
N SER A 217 4.11 0.92 2.59
CA SER A 217 4.97 2.11 2.57
C SER A 217 6.43 1.75 2.84
N LEU A 218 6.71 0.95 3.86
CA LEU A 218 8.07 0.56 4.22
C LEU A 218 8.74 -0.29 3.13
N LEU A 219 8.00 -1.20 2.50
CA LEU A 219 8.54 -2.07 1.45
C LEU A 219 8.77 -1.36 0.11
N LEU A 220 8.00 -0.31 -0.18
CA LEU A 220 8.09 0.48 -1.41
C LEU A 220 9.03 1.69 -1.31
N GLN A 221 9.59 1.99 -0.14
CA GLN A 221 10.49 3.13 0.09
C GLN A 221 11.62 3.19 -0.95
N GLY A 222 11.67 4.28 -1.71
CA GLY A 222 12.67 4.52 -2.75
C GLY A 222 12.50 3.69 -4.04
N PHE A 223 11.38 2.98 -4.19
CA PHE A 223 11.05 2.16 -5.37
C PHE A 223 12.19 1.22 -5.83
N PRO A 224 12.67 0.31 -4.97
CA PRO A 224 13.87 -0.50 -5.25
C PRO A 224 13.67 -1.50 -6.41
N ASN A 225 12.42 -1.77 -6.80
CA ASN A 225 12.10 -2.64 -7.93
C ASN A 225 10.84 -2.12 -8.66
N PRO A 226 10.93 -1.78 -9.97
CA PRO A 226 9.82 -1.23 -10.74
C PRO A 226 8.61 -2.16 -10.80
N TYR A 227 8.81 -3.48 -10.74
CA TYR A 227 7.70 -4.44 -10.76
C TYR A 227 6.76 -4.27 -9.57
N HIS A 228 7.29 -3.97 -8.39
CA HIS A 228 6.46 -3.79 -7.19
C HIS A 228 5.68 -2.48 -7.23
N LEU A 229 6.31 -1.41 -7.74
CA LEU A 229 5.66 -0.13 -8.00
C LEU A 229 4.57 -0.28 -9.06
N LEU A 230 4.83 -1.02 -10.14
CA LEU A 230 3.84 -1.33 -11.17
C LEU A 230 2.61 -2.03 -10.58
N ARG A 231 2.81 -3.08 -9.77
CA ARG A 231 1.69 -3.77 -9.09
C ARG A 231 0.93 -2.87 -8.13
N PHE A 232 1.63 -1.99 -7.43
CA PHE A 232 1.02 -0.99 -6.55
C PHE A 232 0.14 0.00 -7.34
N GLY A 233 0.68 0.63 -8.38
CA GLY A 233 -0.07 1.55 -9.24
C GLY A 233 -1.25 0.90 -9.95
N GLN A 234 -1.06 -0.33 -10.46
CA GLN A 234 -2.14 -1.13 -11.06
C GLN A 234 -3.28 -1.40 -10.06
N PHE A 235 -2.93 -1.72 -8.81
CA PHE A 235 -3.93 -1.92 -7.77
C PHE A 235 -4.69 -0.64 -7.45
N ILE A 236 -4.03 0.51 -7.34
CA ILE A 236 -4.72 1.79 -7.12
C ILE A 236 -5.68 2.07 -8.28
N SER A 237 -5.27 1.88 -9.53
CA SER A 237 -6.18 2.03 -10.69
C SER A 237 -7.39 1.09 -10.63
N SER A 238 -7.23 -0.10 -10.06
CA SER A 238 -8.33 -1.06 -9.89
C SER A 238 -9.44 -0.61 -8.92
N THR A 239 -9.17 0.44 -8.14
CA THR A 239 -10.15 1.07 -7.23
C THR A 239 -10.97 2.16 -7.91
N LEU A 240 -10.69 2.48 -9.18
CA LEU A 240 -11.47 3.44 -9.94
C LEU A 240 -12.84 2.85 -10.32
N PRO A 241 -13.90 3.65 -10.27
CA PRO A 241 -15.23 3.24 -10.72
C PRO A 241 -15.26 3.13 -12.25
N THR A 242 -16.28 2.46 -12.77
CA THR A 242 -16.60 2.56 -14.20
C THR A 242 -17.17 3.94 -14.52
N PHE A 243 -17.00 4.45 -15.74
CA PHE A 243 -17.53 5.74 -16.20
C PHE A 243 -19.05 5.94 -15.98
N ALA A 244 -19.80 4.86 -15.76
CA ALA A 244 -21.23 4.90 -15.45
C ALA A 244 -21.56 5.32 -14.01
N VAL A 245 -20.57 5.33 -13.12
CA VAL A 245 -20.72 5.63 -11.69
C VAL A 245 -20.07 6.97 -11.40
N CYS A 246 -20.81 7.87 -10.75
CA CYS A 246 -20.34 9.20 -10.35
C CYS A 246 -20.12 9.24 -8.83
N GLU A 247 -18.88 9.45 -8.42
CA GLU A 247 -18.47 9.53 -7.02
C GLU A 247 -18.55 10.96 -6.44
N LYS A 248 -18.81 11.98 -7.27
CA LYS A 248 -18.83 13.39 -6.83
C LYS A 248 -19.77 13.69 -5.65
N PHE A 249 -20.80 12.88 -5.50
CA PHE A 249 -21.84 13.06 -4.48
C PHE A 249 -21.75 12.02 -3.35
N VAL A 250 -20.71 11.18 -3.35
CA VAL A 250 -20.51 10.18 -2.29
C VAL A 250 -20.11 10.90 -1.01
N VAL A 251 -20.92 10.74 0.04
CA VAL A 251 -20.61 11.26 1.36
C VAL A 251 -19.65 10.30 2.06
N MET A 252 -18.49 10.82 2.43
CA MET A 252 -17.45 10.07 3.15
C MET A 252 -17.80 10.07 4.64
N GLU A 253 -18.65 9.14 5.08
CA GLU A 253 -18.90 8.95 6.51
C GLU A 253 -17.68 8.29 7.17
N ILE A 254 -17.06 8.98 8.12
CA ILE A 254 -16.07 8.39 9.02
C ILE A 254 -16.85 7.50 9.98
N ASN A 255 -17.13 6.25 9.59
CA ASN A 255 -17.80 5.28 10.45
C ASN A 255 -16.90 4.97 11.65
N ASN A 256 -17.15 5.69 12.75
CA ASN A 256 -16.55 5.42 14.05
C ASN A 256 -17.40 4.48 14.93
N GLU A 257 -18.48 3.90 14.42
CA GLU A 257 -19.28 2.96 15.22
C GLU A 257 -19.73 1.73 14.40
N GLU A 258 -19.58 0.57 15.03
CA GLU A 258 -20.09 -0.73 14.61
C GLU A 258 -21.61 -0.65 14.38
N LYS A 259 -22.06 -0.38 13.15
CA LYS A 259 -23.47 -0.52 12.82
C LYS A 259 -23.80 -1.99 12.54
N ILE A 260 -24.17 -2.68 13.62
CA ILE A 260 -25.12 -3.79 13.61
C ILE A 260 -26.50 -3.15 13.44
N ASP A 261 -27.02 -3.03 12.22
CA ASP A 261 -28.37 -3.52 11.86
C ASP A 261 -28.67 -3.27 10.39
N GLY A 262 -29.48 -4.16 9.81
CA GLY A 262 -29.84 -4.12 8.40
C GLY A 262 -30.72 -2.92 8.02
N GLY A 263 -30.40 -2.29 6.89
CA GLY A 263 -31.23 -1.28 6.26
C GLY A 263 -30.77 -0.95 4.84
N ASN A 264 -31.66 -1.20 3.87
CA ASN A 264 -31.67 -0.78 2.46
C ASN A 264 -30.50 -1.20 1.54
N ASP A 265 -30.83 -1.98 0.52
CA ASP A 265 -29.91 -2.41 -0.56
C ASP A 265 -29.30 -1.22 -1.36
N ASP A 266 -29.90 -0.02 -1.32
CA ASP A 266 -29.36 1.19 -1.96
C ASP A 266 -28.18 1.82 -1.19
N ASP A 267 -28.12 1.68 0.15
CA ASP A 267 -27.00 2.19 0.96
C ASP A 267 -25.75 1.33 0.81
N PHE A 268 -25.91 0.06 0.44
CA PHE A 268 -24.79 -0.86 0.23
C PHE A 268 -23.88 -0.42 -0.93
N GLY A 269 -24.46 0.14 -2.01
CA GLY A 269 -23.71 0.67 -3.15
C GLY A 269 -22.93 1.95 -2.83
N GLY A 270 -23.52 2.85 -2.04
CA GLY A 270 -22.87 4.07 -1.56
C GLY A 270 -21.72 3.77 -0.59
N LEU A 271 -21.95 2.87 0.36
CA LEU A 271 -20.95 2.44 1.35
C LEU A 271 -19.74 1.74 0.70
N LEU A 272 -19.98 0.90 -0.31
CA LEU A 272 -18.91 0.25 -1.07
C LEU A 272 -18.06 1.29 -1.83
N SER A 273 -18.71 2.30 -2.41
CA SER A 273 -18.03 3.39 -3.12
C SER A 273 -17.17 4.21 -2.17
N ALA A 274 -17.68 4.58 -0.99
CA ALA A 274 -16.93 5.32 0.03
C ALA A 274 -15.68 4.57 0.51
N ASN A 275 -15.80 3.26 0.80
CA ASN A 275 -14.67 2.44 1.23
C ASN A 275 -13.56 2.35 0.16
N LEU A 276 -13.93 2.25 -1.12
CA LEU A 276 -12.97 2.24 -2.22
C LEU A 276 -12.28 3.60 -2.38
N ILE A 277 -13.01 4.71 -2.25
CA ILE A 277 -12.43 6.06 -2.28
C ILE A 277 -11.44 6.25 -1.11
N LEU A 278 -11.82 5.82 0.10
CA LEU A 278 -10.95 5.88 1.29
C LEU A 278 -9.66 5.09 1.08
N LEU A 279 -9.78 3.84 0.61
CA LEU A 279 -8.63 3.00 0.31
C LEU A 279 -7.74 3.62 -0.78
N ARG A 280 -8.34 4.07 -1.88
CA ARG A 280 -7.65 4.73 -3.00
C ARG A 280 -6.83 5.92 -2.51
N ASN A 281 -7.45 6.82 -1.77
CA ASN A 281 -6.80 8.01 -1.25
C ASN A 281 -5.70 7.69 -0.25
N ARG A 282 -5.89 6.67 0.58
CA ARG A 282 -4.84 6.20 1.50
C ARG A 282 -3.60 5.70 0.76
N LEU A 283 -3.80 4.98 -0.35
CA LEU A 283 -2.70 4.48 -1.17
C LEU A 283 -2.03 5.58 -2.00
N LEU A 284 -2.80 6.57 -2.48
CA LEU A 284 -2.25 7.78 -3.11
C LEU A 284 -1.44 8.63 -2.12
N ASP A 285 -1.91 8.75 -0.87
CA ASP A 285 -1.17 9.43 0.21
C ASP A 285 0.14 8.71 0.54
N ILE A 286 0.15 7.37 0.57
CA ILE A 286 1.40 6.61 0.67
C ILE A 286 2.31 6.93 -0.51
N LEU A 287 1.79 6.90 -1.74
CA LEU A 287 2.58 7.18 -2.94
C LEU A 287 3.21 8.58 -2.88
N LEU A 288 2.43 9.59 -2.48
CA LEU A 288 2.90 10.96 -2.27
C LEU A 288 4.03 11.00 -1.24
N LYS A 289 3.86 10.38 -0.08
CA LYS A 289 4.87 10.33 0.98
C LYS A 289 6.17 9.65 0.53
N LEU A 290 6.08 8.64 -0.34
CA LEU A 290 7.24 7.95 -0.91
C LEU A 290 8.06 8.81 -1.88
N LEU A 291 7.51 9.93 -2.36
CA LEU A 291 8.24 10.90 -3.18
C LEU A 291 9.16 11.81 -2.38
N PHE A 292 9.23 11.67 -1.05
CA PHE A 292 10.11 12.44 -0.18
C PHE A 292 11.17 11.53 0.47
N THR A 293 12.37 12.08 0.71
CA THR A 293 13.51 11.31 1.22
C THR A 293 13.41 10.98 2.72
N THR A 294 12.94 11.91 3.56
CA THR A 294 12.66 11.66 4.99
C THR A 294 11.47 12.50 5.46
N LYS A 295 10.72 12.01 6.46
CA LYS A 295 9.57 12.73 7.06
C LYS A 295 9.95 14.07 7.70
N GLU A 296 11.17 14.18 8.23
CA GLU A 296 11.62 15.37 8.98
C GLU A 296 12.18 16.48 8.09
N LYS A 297 12.61 16.13 6.86
CA LYS A 297 13.15 17.07 5.88
C LYS A 297 12.45 16.76 4.57
N CYS A 298 11.28 17.37 4.35
CA CYS A 298 10.39 17.23 3.19
C CYS A 298 11.06 17.60 1.85
N ILE A 299 12.15 16.91 1.50
CA ILE A 299 12.94 17.09 0.29
C ILE A 299 12.46 16.06 -0.71
N VAL A 300 12.01 16.55 -1.87
CA VAL A 300 11.57 15.73 -3.00
C VAL A 300 12.70 14.82 -3.45
N ASN A 301 12.39 13.53 -3.53
CA ASN A 301 13.27 12.48 -4.03
C ASN A 301 13.13 12.41 -5.56
N ALA A 302 14.00 13.14 -6.27
CA ALA A 302 13.97 13.20 -7.73
C ALA A 302 14.10 11.81 -8.39
N GLN A 303 14.91 10.92 -7.82
CA GLN A 303 15.06 9.55 -8.34
C GLN A 303 13.76 8.75 -8.21
N ALA A 304 13.07 8.85 -7.08
CA ALA A 304 11.76 8.22 -6.91
C ALA A 304 10.72 8.80 -7.87
N CYS A 305 10.74 10.12 -8.10
CA CYS A 305 9.86 10.77 -9.07
C CYS A 305 10.09 10.27 -10.50
N GLU A 306 11.35 10.14 -10.93
CA GLU A 306 11.69 9.58 -12.23
C GLU A 306 11.27 8.12 -12.37
N GLU A 307 11.48 7.32 -11.32
CA GLU A 307 11.10 5.90 -11.29
C GLU A 307 9.57 5.74 -11.40
N LEU A 308 8.80 6.59 -10.72
CA LEU A 308 7.33 6.65 -10.82
C LEU A 308 6.87 6.96 -12.23
N VAL A 309 7.34 8.06 -12.82
CA VAL A 309 6.94 8.48 -14.17
C VAL A 309 7.33 7.45 -15.21
N ARG A 310 8.52 6.86 -15.10
CA ARG A 310 8.97 5.81 -16.02
C ARG A 310 8.18 4.50 -15.89
N THR A 311 7.76 4.13 -14.68
CA THR A 311 7.06 2.85 -14.44
C THR A 311 5.56 2.96 -14.74
N LEU A 312 4.91 4.05 -14.30
CA LEU A 312 3.46 4.19 -14.41
C LEU A 312 3.05 5.06 -15.60
N GLY A 313 3.80 6.13 -15.89
CA GLY A 313 3.42 7.13 -16.90
C GLY A 313 2.51 8.23 -16.36
N PHE A 314 2.39 9.33 -17.10
CA PHE A 314 1.51 10.45 -16.72
C PHE A 314 0.03 10.13 -16.96
N ASP A 315 -0.27 9.33 -17.97
CA ASP A 315 -1.63 8.87 -18.29
C ASP A 315 -2.26 8.14 -17.10
N TRP A 316 -1.46 7.32 -16.38
CA TRP A 316 -1.88 6.68 -15.13
C TRP A 316 -2.41 7.67 -14.10
N LEU A 317 -1.67 8.75 -13.84
CA LEU A 317 -2.00 9.73 -12.81
C LEU A 317 -3.19 10.60 -13.22
N LEU A 318 -3.28 10.96 -14.51
CA LEU A 318 -4.33 11.83 -15.03
C LEU A 318 -5.72 11.18 -14.99
N MET A 319 -5.82 9.84 -15.03
CA MET A 319 -7.09 9.12 -14.86
C MET A 319 -7.76 9.43 -13.51
N PHE A 320 -6.99 9.74 -12.47
CA PHE A 320 -7.54 10.08 -11.14
C PHE A 320 -8.12 11.51 -11.07
N MET A 321 -8.08 12.27 -12.17
CA MET A 321 -8.64 13.62 -12.27
C MET A 321 -9.89 13.68 -13.15
N GLU A 322 -10.44 12.53 -13.55
CA GLU A 322 -11.66 12.48 -14.35
C GLU A 322 -12.87 13.12 -13.66
N GLU A 323 -13.84 13.56 -14.47
CA GLU A 323 -15.00 14.33 -14.04
C GLU A 323 -15.84 13.63 -12.98
N HIS A 324 -15.97 12.32 -13.09
CA HIS A 324 -16.91 11.53 -12.31
C HIS A 324 -16.32 11.11 -10.95
N LEU A 325 -15.04 11.40 -10.69
CA LEU A 325 -14.35 10.99 -9.47
C LEU A 325 -14.57 11.97 -8.31
N HIS A 326 -14.42 11.45 -7.10
CA HIS A 326 -14.54 12.24 -5.88
C HIS A 326 -13.37 13.26 -5.76
N SER A 327 -13.68 14.48 -5.29
CA SER A 327 -12.74 15.61 -5.21
C SER A 327 -11.45 15.28 -4.46
N SER A 328 -11.54 14.57 -3.33
CA SER A 328 -10.36 14.17 -2.55
C SER A 328 -9.36 13.31 -3.33
N SER A 329 -9.82 12.48 -4.26
CA SER A 329 -8.93 11.70 -5.14
C SER A 329 -8.28 12.57 -6.21
N VAL A 330 -9.03 13.52 -6.76
CA VAL A 330 -8.52 14.52 -7.71
C VAL A 330 -7.44 15.38 -7.05
N THR A 331 -7.68 15.83 -5.82
CA THR A 331 -6.71 16.61 -5.03
C THR A 331 -5.44 15.79 -4.74
N ALA A 332 -5.57 14.53 -4.31
CA ALA A 332 -4.41 13.67 -4.06
C ALA A 332 -3.59 13.44 -5.33
N ALA A 333 -4.25 13.20 -6.47
CA ALA A 333 -3.59 13.02 -7.75
C ALA A 333 -2.89 14.30 -8.24
N LEU A 334 -3.54 15.47 -8.07
CA LEU A 334 -2.95 16.75 -8.48
C LEU A 334 -1.75 17.08 -7.61
N TRP A 335 -1.81 16.76 -6.32
CA TRP A 335 -0.69 16.98 -5.41
C TRP A 335 0.53 16.16 -5.82
N ILE A 336 0.35 14.85 -6.10
CA ILE A 336 1.41 14.01 -6.65
C ILE A 336 1.96 14.62 -7.93
N LEU A 337 1.10 15.08 -8.84
CA LEU A 337 1.53 15.70 -10.09
C LEU A 337 2.37 16.96 -9.84
N VAL A 338 1.96 17.85 -8.94
CA VAL A 338 2.72 19.06 -8.60
C VAL A 338 4.10 18.71 -8.05
N VAL A 339 4.21 17.71 -7.18
CA VAL A 339 5.52 17.21 -6.67
C VAL A 339 6.38 16.63 -7.79
N LEU A 340 5.79 15.92 -8.75
CA LEU A 340 6.53 15.42 -9.92
C LEU A 340 7.04 16.57 -10.79
N LEU A 341 6.19 17.56 -11.06
CA LEU A 341 6.46 18.69 -11.94
C LEU A 341 7.37 19.77 -11.33
N SER A 342 7.64 19.73 -10.02
CA SER A 342 8.70 20.55 -9.42
C SER A 342 10.10 20.14 -9.92
N ASN A 343 10.24 18.94 -10.49
CA ASN A 343 11.46 18.49 -11.15
C ASN A 343 11.48 18.92 -12.63
N GLN A 344 12.39 19.81 -13.00
CA GLN A 344 12.47 20.38 -14.37
C GLN A 344 12.56 19.34 -15.51
N PRO A 345 13.31 18.23 -15.40
CA PRO A 345 13.32 17.19 -16.44
C PRO A 345 11.96 16.51 -16.62
N ILE A 346 11.25 16.27 -15.52
CA ILE A 346 9.91 15.66 -15.53
C ILE A 346 8.88 16.63 -16.09
N LEU A 347 8.96 17.91 -15.71
CA LEU A 347 8.12 18.97 -16.28
C LEU A 347 8.25 19.05 -17.80
N THR A 348 9.48 18.96 -18.33
CA THR A 348 9.72 18.97 -19.78
C THR A 348 9.08 17.76 -20.47
N LYS A 349 9.25 16.56 -19.91
CA LYS A 349 8.59 15.33 -20.40
C LYS A 349 7.07 15.46 -20.41
N PHE A 350 6.48 16.04 -19.36
CA PHE A 350 5.04 16.27 -19.27
C PHE A 350 4.53 17.25 -20.33
N LYS A 351 5.29 18.33 -20.60
CA LYS A 351 4.97 19.31 -21.66
C LYS A 351 4.98 18.67 -23.04
N GLU A 352 5.99 17.85 -23.31
CA GLU A 352 6.19 17.21 -24.61
C GLU A 352 5.32 15.95 -24.80
N GLY A 353 4.65 15.48 -23.74
CA GLY A 353 3.84 14.26 -23.79
C GLY A 353 4.67 12.98 -23.87
N LEU A 354 5.89 13.04 -23.33
CA LEU A 354 6.78 11.90 -23.22
C LEU A 354 6.37 11.05 -22.02
N THR A 355 6.53 9.72 -22.13
CA THR A 355 6.23 8.70 -21.11
C THR A 355 4.74 8.50 -20.78
N GLY A 356 4.16 7.46 -21.39
CA GLY A 356 2.82 6.97 -21.05
C GLY A 356 2.66 5.47 -21.31
N GLY A 357 1.67 4.86 -20.67
CA GLY A 357 1.28 3.46 -20.87
C GLY A 357 2.15 2.44 -20.15
N GLY A 358 3.09 2.87 -19.30
CA GLY A 358 3.93 1.96 -18.50
C GLY A 358 3.10 1.12 -17.52
N TRP A 359 2.07 1.72 -16.91
CA TRP A 359 1.16 1.02 -16.00
C TRP A 359 0.41 -0.17 -16.64
N LEU A 360 0.35 -0.24 -17.97
CA LEU A 360 -0.28 -1.31 -18.74
C LEU A 360 0.64 -2.51 -18.97
N ASP A 361 1.91 -2.44 -18.58
CA ASP A 361 2.84 -3.55 -18.72
C ASP A 361 2.36 -4.81 -17.97
N HIS A 362 2.59 -5.97 -18.58
CA HIS A 362 2.18 -7.28 -18.06
C HIS A 362 0.66 -7.45 -17.85
N THR A 363 -0.16 -6.71 -18.59
CA THR A 363 -1.63 -6.87 -18.62
C THR A 363 -2.14 -7.69 -19.81
N ASP A 364 -1.28 -8.14 -20.72
CA ASP A 364 -1.66 -8.91 -21.92
C ASP A 364 -2.43 -10.20 -21.59
N SER A 365 -2.08 -10.86 -20.48
CA SER A 365 -2.77 -12.04 -19.98
C SER A 365 -4.18 -11.73 -19.45
N VAL A 366 -4.45 -10.50 -19.04
CA VAL A 366 -5.79 -10.02 -18.65
C VAL A 366 -6.60 -9.70 -19.90
N LEU A 367 -5.99 -9.08 -20.92
CA LEU A 367 -6.63 -8.74 -22.19
C LEU A 367 -7.06 -9.99 -23.00
N THR A 368 -6.32 -11.08 -22.85
CA THR A 368 -6.56 -12.36 -23.53
C THR A 368 -7.43 -13.33 -22.72
N ASN A 369 -7.53 -13.16 -21.40
CA ASN A 369 -8.38 -14.01 -20.56
C ASN A 369 -9.85 -13.59 -20.63
N LYS A 370 -10.73 -14.57 -20.85
CA LYS A 370 -12.21 -14.43 -20.90
C LYS A 370 -12.85 -13.97 -19.58
N ILE A 371 -12.06 -13.70 -18.55
CA ILE A 371 -12.50 -13.23 -17.24
C ILE A 371 -12.37 -11.71 -17.27
N GLY A 372 -13.48 -11.01 -17.46
CA GLY A 372 -13.53 -9.54 -17.57
C GLY A 372 -13.15 -8.75 -16.33
N THR A 373 -12.47 -9.38 -15.36
CA THR A 373 -12.00 -8.76 -14.13
C THR A 373 -10.85 -9.59 -13.55
N VAL A 374 -9.61 -9.29 -13.93
CA VAL A 374 -8.42 -9.79 -13.23
C VAL A 374 -7.59 -8.57 -12.85
N LEU A 375 -7.29 -8.44 -11.56
CA LEU A 375 -6.73 -7.20 -10.95
C LEU A 375 -7.65 -5.97 -11.00
N GLY A 376 -8.97 -6.16 -11.14
CA GLY A 376 -9.97 -5.08 -11.10
C GLY A 376 -9.98 -4.13 -12.31
N PHE A 377 -9.18 -4.40 -13.34
CA PHE A 377 -9.31 -3.72 -14.63
C PHE A 377 -10.61 -4.16 -15.33
N ASN A 378 -11.57 -3.24 -15.46
CA ASN A 378 -12.75 -3.45 -16.29
C ASN A 378 -12.37 -3.24 -17.76
N VAL A 379 -11.92 -4.31 -18.42
CA VAL A 379 -11.72 -4.30 -19.88
C VAL A 379 -13.11 -4.41 -20.51
N GLY A 380 -13.85 -3.30 -20.59
CA GLY A 380 -15.32 -3.25 -20.77
C GLY A 380 -15.85 -4.17 -21.87
N ARG A 381 -16.87 -5.00 -21.64
CA ARG A 381 -17.31 -6.04 -22.60
C ARG A 381 -17.79 -5.44 -23.92
N SER A 382 -17.37 -6.00 -25.07
CA SER A 382 -17.95 -5.61 -26.37
C SER A 382 -19.44 -5.96 -26.39
N ALA A 383 -20.27 -5.01 -26.81
CA ALA A 383 -21.70 -5.25 -27.02
C ALA A 383 -21.86 -6.38 -28.07
N GLY A 384 -22.30 -7.57 -27.64
CA GLY A 384 -22.46 -8.74 -28.50
C GLY A 384 -21.75 -10.01 -28.05
N GLY A 385 -20.97 -10.00 -26.96
CA GLY A 385 -20.38 -11.23 -26.38
C GLY A 385 -19.29 -11.91 -27.23
N HIS A 386 -18.92 -11.33 -28.38
CA HIS A 386 -17.81 -11.80 -29.19
C HIS A 386 -16.46 -11.35 -28.60
N SER A 387 -15.53 -12.30 -28.49
CA SER A 387 -14.15 -12.07 -28.06
C SER A 387 -13.38 -11.39 -29.19
N THR A 388 -13.24 -10.07 -29.12
CA THR A 388 -12.29 -9.32 -29.94
C THR A 388 -10.94 -9.31 -29.22
N LEU A 389 -9.86 -9.71 -29.89
CA LEU A 389 -8.50 -9.44 -29.42
C LEU A 389 -8.36 -7.94 -29.20
N ARG A 390 -7.93 -7.54 -28.00
CA ARG A 390 -7.70 -6.15 -27.63
C ARG A 390 -6.21 -5.93 -27.51
N GLU A 391 -5.72 -4.92 -28.22
CA GLU A 391 -4.33 -4.49 -28.16
C GLU A 391 -4.28 -3.13 -27.48
N ILE A 392 -3.22 -2.91 -26.70
CA ILE A 392 -2.95 -1.61 -26.08
C ILE A 392 -2.34 -0.70 -27.14
N ASN A 393 -3.04 0.39 -27.46
CA ASN A 393 -2.47 1.43 -28.31
C ASN A 393 -1.51 2.30 -27.48
N ARG A 394 -0.22 1.97 -27.53
CA ARG A 394 0.83 2.72 -26.82
C ARG A 394 0.96 4.16 -27.31
N ASP A 395 0.67 4.43 -28.58
CA ASP A 395 0.75 5.80 -29.12
C ASP A 395 -0.34 6.69 -28.51
N ALA A 396 -1.51 6.14 -28.18
CA ALA A 396 -2.58 6.87 -27.50
C ALA A 396 -2.23 7.26 -26.05
N CYS A 397 -1.20 6.66 -25.45
CA CYS A 397 -0.71 7.02 -24.12
C CYS A 397 0.25 8.22 -24.14
N HIS A 398 0.71 8.67 -25.32
CA HIS A 398 1.67 9.77 -25.46
C HIS A 398 0.95 11.05 -25.90
N PHE A 399 0.71 11.96 -24.95
CA PHE A 399 0.05 13.22 -25.21
C PHE A 399 0.57 14.33 -24.27
N PRO A 400 0.68 15.58 -24.74
CA PRO A 400 1.03 16.72 -23.89
C PRO A 400 0.06 16.83 -22.70
N GLY A 401 0.61 16.90 -21.49
CA GLY A 401 -0.18 16.81 -20.27
C GLY A 401 -1.01 18.07 -19.95
N PHE A 402 -0.47 19.27 -20.20
CA PHE A 402 -1.17 20.53 -19.92
C PHE A 402 -2.49 20.70 -20.71
N PRO A 403 -2.55 20.39 -22.02
CA PRO A 403 -3.82 20.36 -22.75
C PRO A 403 -4.85 19.42 -22.15
N VAL A 404 -4.44 18.25 -21.64
CA VAL A 404 -5.35 17.32 -20.98
C VAL A 404 -5.86 17.89 -19.66
N LEU A 405 -4.98 18.46 -18.82
CA LEU A 405 -5.39 19.16 -17.60
C LEU A 405 -6.37 20.31 -17.88
N GLN A 406 -6.20 21.02 -18.99
CA GLN A 406 -7.12 22.10 -19.40
C GLN A 406 -8.54 21.59 -19.70
N THR A 407 -8.71 20.29 -19.96
CA THR A 407 -10.04 19.66 -20.10
C THR A 407 -10.58 19.07 -18.80
N LEU A 408 -9.71 18.66 -17.88
CA LEU A 408 -10.07 17.98 -16.63
C LEU A 408 -10.37 18.96 -15.50
N LEU A 409 -9.48 19.93 -15.25
CA LEU A 409 -9.58 20.85 -14.10
C LEU A 409 -10.82 21.77 -14.12
N PRO A 410 -11.31 22.27 -15.28
CA PRO A 410 -12.56 23.04 -15.34
C PRO A 410 -13.80 22.31 -14.81
N LYS A 411 -13.72 20.99 -14.62
CA LYS A 411 -14.81 20.15 -14.14
C LYS A 411 -14.85 20.02 -12.60
N HIS A 412 -13.87 20.62 -11.92
CA HIS A 412 -13.65 20.55 -10.47
C HIS A 412 -13.43 21.95 -9.87
N THR A 413 -14.07 22.99 -10.44
CA THR A 413 -13.87 24.40 -10.05
C THR A 413 -14.31 24.73 -8.62
N ASN A 414 -15.12 23.87 -8.00
CA ASN A 414 -15.60 24.02 -6.63
C ASN A 414 -14.61 23.51 -5.56
N VAL A 415 -13.45 22.99 -5.96
CA VAL A 415 -12.47 22.39 -5.04
C VAL A 415 -11.34 23.39 -4.75
N PRO A 416 -11.29 24.02 -3.56
CA PRO A 416 -10.33 25.07 -3.25
C PRO A 416 -8.87 24.60 -3.33
N GLU A 417 -8.58 23.38 -2.87
CA GLU A 417 -7.23 22.82 -2.78
C GLU A 417 -6.51 22.78 -4.13
N LEU A 418 -7.26 22.59 -5.23
CA LEU A 418 -6.69 22.57 -6.57
C LEU A 418 -6.06 23.91 -6.95
N TYR A 419 -6.65 25.03 -6.53
CA TYR A 419 -6.11 26.35 -6.81
C TYR A 419 -4.79 26.59 -6.06
N PHE A 420 -4.70 26.18 -4.79
CA PHE A 420 -3.46 26.26 -4.02
C PHE A 420 -2.34 25.46 -4.68
N LEU A 421 -2.62 24.22 -5.08
CA LEU A 421 -1.68 23.36 -5.79
C LEU A 421 -1.22 23.96 -7.12
N LEU A 422 -2.15 24.50 -7.92
CA LEU A 422 -1.82 25.14 -9.20
C LEU A 422 -1.04 26.45 -9.02
N MET A 423 -1.33 27.24 -7.98
CA MET A 423 -0.57 28.45 -7.66
C MET A 423 0.86 28.10 -7.22
N THR A 424 1.04 27.04 -6.43
CA THR A 424 2.39 26.57 -6.07
C THR A 424 3.15 26.02 -7.27
N LEU A 425 2.49 25.32 -8.19
CA LEU A 425 3.10 24.89 -9.45
C LEU A 425 3.50 26.08 -10.32
N PHE A 426 2.62 27.08 -10.42
CA PHE A 426 2.85 28.32 -11.16
C PHE A 426 4.10 29.05 -10.63
N LEU A 427 4.21 29.19 -9.31
CA LEU A 427 5.34 29.86 -8.65
C LEU A 427 6.54 28.94 -8.38
N GLN A 428 6.47 27.67 -8.76
CA GLN A 428 7.50 26.65 -8.50
C GLN A 428 7.91 26.57 -7.01
N GLN A 429 6.93 26.71 -6.11
CA GLN A 429 7.12 26.59 -4.67
C GLN A 429 6.93 25.15 -4.20
N PRO A 430 7.71 24.67 -3.22
CA PRO A 430 7.54 23.33 -2.68
C PRO A 430 6.22 23.19 -1.92
N VAL A 431 5.51 22.08 -2.11
CA VAL A 431 4.29 21.74 -1.35
C VAL A 431 4.59 20.58 -0.42
N THR A 432 4.70 20.87 0.88
CA THR A 432 4.97 19.83 1.88
C THR A 432 3.71 19.28 2.51
N GLU A 433 2.74 20.13 2.85
CA GLU A 433 1.47 19.75 3.49
C GLU A 433 0.34 20.69 3.04
N LEU A 434 -0.86 20.16 2.87
CA LEU A 434 -2.10 20.93 2.67
C LEU A 434 -2.86 20.99 4.00
N PRO A 435 -3.34 22.17 4.45
CA PRO A 435 -4.22 22.26 5.62
C PRO A 435 -5.53 21.48 5.44
N ASP A 436 -6.03 20.89 6.53
CA ASP A 436 -7.23 20.03 6.54
C ASP A 436 -8.52 20.72 6.09
N SER A 437 -8.59 22.05 6.23
CA SER A 437 -9.72 22.87 5.79
C SER A 437 -9.23 24.16 5.16
N LEU A 438 -9.11 24.18 3.83
CA LEU A 438 -8.70 25.36 3.07
C LEU A 438 -9.92 26.14 2.60
N GLN A 439 -10.02 27.40 3.03
CA GLN A 439 -10.89 28.38 2.37
C GLN A 439 -10.09 29.08 1.28
N PHE A 440 -10.69 29.31 0.12
CA PHE A 440 -10.03 29.99 -0.99
C PHE A 440 -10.22 31.51 -0.89
N ASP A 441 -9.51 32.10 0.06
CA ASP A 441 -9.43 33.54 0.28
C ASP A 441 -7.97 34.03 0.20
N LEU A 442 -7.77 35.35 0.08
CA LEU A 442 -6.44 35.91 -0.07
C LEU A 442 -5.52 35.63 1.14
N ASP A 443 -6.06 35.66 2.36
CA ASP A 443 -5.25 35.44 3.56
C ASP A 443 -4.75 33.99 3.64
N SER A 444 -5.58 33.00 3.30
CA SER A 444 -5.13 31.60 3.23
C SER A 444 -4.12 31.40 2.11
N ILE A 445 -4.33 32.00 0.93
CA ILE A 445 -3.38 31.91 -0.20
C ILE A 445 -2.01 32.45 0.21
N TRP A 446 -1.96 33.59 0.90
CA TRP A 446 -0.69 34.22 1.27
C TRP A 446 0.01 33.45 2.38
N THR A 447 -0.76 33.00 3.37
CA THR A 447 -0.24 32.18 4.46
C THR A 447 0.34 30.87 3.92
N PHE A 448 -0.34 30.26 2.95
CA PHE A 448 0.09 29.00 2.34
C PHE A 448 1.33 29.16 1.44
N ILE A 449 1.31 30.12 0.52
CA ILE A 449 2.38 30.27 -0.49
C ILE A 449 3.61 30.95 0.09
N PHE A 450 3.42 31.97 0.94
CA PHE A 450 4.49 32.85 1.40
C PHE A 450 4.77 32.76 2.90
N GLY A 451 3.97 31.99 3.66
CA GLY A 451 4.14 31.86 5.12
C GLY A 451 3.78 33.12 5.90
N VAL A 452 3.09 34.08 5.28
CA VAL A 452 2.73 35.37 5.89
C VAL A 452 1.29 35.77 5.55
N PRO A 453 0.61 36.57 6.39
CA PRO A 453 -0.70 37.12 6.05
C PRO A 453 -0.65 38.11 4.88
N ALA A 454 -1.77 38.34 4.19
CA ALA A 454 -1.82 39.24 3.03
C ALA A 454 -1.55 40.71 3.36
N SER A 455 -1.66 41.09 4.64
CA SER A 455 -1.34 42.43 5.14
C SER A 455 0.16 42.77 5.10
N ASN A 456 1.05 41.77 5.00
CA ASN A 456 2.49 41.98 4.91
C ASN A 456 2.96 41.96 3.44
N SER A 457 3.02 43.15 2.82
CA SER A 457 3.27 43.33 1.38
C SER A 457 4.73 43.14 0.91
N THR A 458 5.67 42.75 1.78
CA THR A 458 7.12 42.82 1.51
C THR A 458 7.79 41.48 1.23
N VAL A 459 7.03 40.41 0.99
CA VAL A 459 7.55 39.04 1.21
C VAL A 459 7.91 38.26 -0.07
N VAL A 460 7.65 38.80 -1.26
CA VAL A 460 8.03 38.07 -2.49
C VAL A 460 9.49 38.39 -2.83
N GLY A 461 10.39 37.47 -2.47
CA GLY A 461 11.76 37.44 -3.00
C GLY A 461 11.77 37.28 -4.54
N SER A 462 12.93 37.42 -5.16
CA SER A 462 13.03 37.27 -6.63
C SER A 462 12.53 35.89 -7.08
N ILE A 463 11.63 35.88 -8.06
CA ILE A 463 11.07 34.66 -8.65
C ILE A 463 11.85 34.36 -9.91
N HIS A 464 12.77 33.40 -9.83
CA HIS A 464 13.67 33.09 -10.94
C HIS A 464 13.09 32.12 -11.98
N THR A 465 12.07 31.33 -11.62
CA THR A 465 11.49 30.30 -12.48
C THR A 465 9.99 30.15 -12.23
N VAL A 466 9.17 30.16 -13.29
CA VAL A 466 7.72 29.93 -13.21
C VAL A 466 7.24 28.91 -14.23
N CYS A 467 6.15 28.22 -13.88
CA CYS A 467 5.41 27.37 -14.82
C CYS A 467 4.25 28.17 -15.42
N THR A 468 4.47 28.87 -16.53
CA THR A 468 3.46 29.71 -17.17
C THR A 468 2.20 28.94 -17.56
N GLU A 469 2.34 27.66 -17.92
CA GLU A 469 1.22 26.78 -18.26
C GLU A 469 0.27 26.54 -17.09
N ALA A 470 0.76 26.49 -15.84
CA ALA A 470 -0.10 26.41 -14.67
C ALA A 470 -0.94 27.68 -14.49
N GLY A 471 -0.40 28.84 -14.85
CA GLY A 471 -1.16 30.09 -14.95
C GLY A 471 -2.28 30.00 -15.98
N PHE A 472 -2.04 29.35 -17.12
CA PHE A 472 -3.08 29.12 -18.13
C PHE A 472 -4.17 28.15 -17.65
N LEU A 473 -3.81 27.14 -16.84
CA LEU A 473 -4.79 26.25 -16.21
C LEU A 473 -5.72 27.02 -15.25
N LEU A 474 -5.15 27.90 -14.41
CA LEU A 474 -5.91 28.77 -13.51
C LEU A 474 -6.87 29.68 -14.30
N LEU A 475 -6.41 30.30 -15.38
CA LEU A 475 -7.28 31.10 -16.27
C LEU A 475 -8.33 30.26 -17.01
N GLY A 476 -8.03 29.01 -17.32
CA GLY A 476 -8.99 28.05 -17.87
C GLY A 476 -10.12 27.72 -16.89
N MET A 477 -9.78 27.50 -15.61
CA MET A 477 -10.76 27.33 -14.54
C MET A 477 -11.58 28.60 -14.30
N LEU A 478 -10.94 29.78 -14.33
CA LEU A 478 -11.62 31.08 -14.28
C LEU A 478 -12.66 31.20 -15.39
N ARG A 479 -12.27 30.89 -16.63
CA ARG A 479 -13.17 30.92 -17.78
C ARG A 479 -14.39 30.02 -17.57
N SER A 480 -14.17 28.81 -17.03
CA SER A 480 -15.25 27.87 -16.73
C SER A 480 -16.25 28.48 -15.75
N MET A 481 -15.76 29.04 -14.64
CA MET A 481 -16.60 29.69 -13.62
C MET A 481 -17.40 30.87 -14.18
N LEU A 482 -16.78 31.73 -15.00
CA LEU A 482 -17.46 32.88 -15.60
C LEU A 482 -18.56 32.48 -16.61
N ASN A 483 -18.55 31.22 -17.08
CA ASN A 483 -19.53 30.65 -18.00
C ASN A 483 -20.62 29.82 -17.30
N LEU A 484 -20.54 29.65 -15.99
CA LEU A 484 -21.60 29.03 -15.18
C LEU A 484 -22.67 30.08 -14.80
N PRO A 485 -23.89 29.66 -14.44
CA PRO A 485 -24.98 30.56 -14.07
C PRO A 485 -24.80 31.19 -12.67
N TRP A 486 -23.74 31.98 -12.49
CA TRP A 486 -23.36 32.60 -11.21
C TRP A 486 -24.32 33.69 -10.71
N GLN A 487 -25.15 34.23 -11.59
CA GLN A 487 -26.10 35.32 -11.27
C GLN A 487 -27.21 34.85 -10.32
N SER A 488 -27.59 33.57 -10.40
CA SER A 488 -28.60 32.97 -9.51
C SER A 488 -28.05 32.47 -8.19
N GLU A 489 -26.72 32.45 -8.01
CA GLU A 489 -26.08 32.01 -6.77
C GLU A 489 -26.23 33.03 -5.64
N GLU A 490 -26.17 32.56 -4.40
CA GLU A 490 -26.20 33.40 -3.20
C GLU A 490 -24.90 34.22 -3.04
N GLU A 491 -24.99 35.36 -2.35
CA GLU A 491 -23.79 36.10 -1.91
C GLU A 491 -22.98 35.21 -0.94
N GLY A 492 -21.67 35.08 -1.20
CA GLY A 492 -20.80 34.15 -0.48
C GLY A 492 -20.64 32.77 -1.14
N SER A 493 -21.34 32.49 -2.24
CA SER A 493 -21.10 31.25 -3.01
C SER A 493 -19.69 31.26 -3.62
N TRP A 494 -19.01 30.10 -3.59
CA TRP A 494 -17.69 29.90 -4.20
C TRP A 494 -17.65 30.37 -5.65
N LEU A 495 -18.77 30.22 -6.38
CA LEU A 495 -18.85 30.58 -7.79
C LEU A 495 -18.78 32.10 -8.02
N ARG A 496 -19.13 32.91 -7.01
CA ARG A 496 -18.98 34.37 -7.02
C ARG A 496 -17.63 34.82 -6.45
N GLU A 497 -17.13 34.15 -5.41
CA GLU A 497 -15.91 34.57 -4.71
C GLU A 497 -14.63 34.16 -5.44
N TYR A 498 -14.54 32.91 -5.90
CA TYR A 498 -13.29 32.35 -6.45
C TYR A 498 -12.76 33.13 -7.67
N PRO A 499 -13.60 33.55 -8.64
CA PRO A 499 -13.13 34.39 -9.75
C PRO A 499 -12.48 35.70 -9.28
N VAL A 500 -13.03 36.32 -8.24
CA VAL A 500 -12.53 37.59 -7.69
C VAL A 500 -11.20 37.37 -6.99
N THR A 501 -11.11 36.38 -6.11
CA THR A 501 -9.88 36.02 -5.38
C THR A 501 -8.75 35.68 -6.36
N LEU A 502 -9.05 34.88 -7.40
CA LEU A 502 -8.06 34.50 -8.41
C LEU A 502 -7.54 35.69 -9.21
N MET A 503 -8.40 36.62 -9.59
CA MET A 503 -8.00 37.85 -10.27
C MET A 503 -7.22 38.80 -9.37
N GLN A 504 -7.55 38.87 -8.08
CA GLN A 504 -6.78 39.62 -7.09
C GLN A 504 -5.37 39.05 -6.92
N PHE A 505 -5.20 37.72 -6.92
CA PHE A 505 -3.91 37.05 -6.94
C PHE A 505 -3.06 37.45 -8.16
N PHE A 506 -3.60 37.30 -9.38
CA PHE A 506 -2.87 37.73 -10.59
C PHE A 506 -2.55 39.22 -10.59
N ARG A 507 -3.50 40.07 -10.17
CA ARG A 507 -3.28 41.51 -10.05
C ARG A 507 -2.15 41.84 -9.09
N TYR A 508 -2.08 41.16 -7.96
CA TYR A 508 -1.01 41.38 -6.98
C TYR A 508 0.36 41.05 -7.58
N LEU A 509 0.49 39.88 -8.22
CA LEU A 509 1.75 39.46 -8.84
C LEU A 509 2.17 40.40 -9.97
N TYR A 510 1.23 40.89 -10.78
CA TYR A 510 1.51 41.85 -11.84
C TYR A 510 2.14 43.15 -11.32
N HIS A 511 1.67 43.68 -10.17
CA HIS A 511 2.17 44.94 -9.63
C HIS A 511 3.44 44.78 -8.79
N ASN A 512 3.61 43.65 -8.09
CA ASN A 512 4.64 43.50 -7.06
C ASN A 512 5.78 42.55 -7.46
N VAL A 513 5.66 41.80 -8.55
CA VAL A 513 6.68 40.85 -9.01
C VAL A 513 7.19 41.24 -10.40
N PRO A 514 8.23 42.11 -10.48
CA PRO A 514 8.74 42.60 -11.76
C PRO A 514 9.36 41.48 -12.63
N ASP A 515 9.86 40.41 -12.00
CA ASP A 515 10.44 39.26 -12.70
C ASP A 515 9.47 38.58 -13.68
N LEU A 516 8.16 38.73 -13.45
CA LEU A 516 7.10 38.17 -14.31
C LEU A 516 6.72 39.08 -15.49
N ALA A 517 7.34 40.25 -15.64
CA ALA A 517 7.01 41.22 -16.68
C ALA A 517 6.96 40.60 -18.09
N HIS A 518 7.91 39.75 -18.44
CA HIS A 518 7.93 39.09 -19.76
C HIS A 518 6.72 38.18 -20.00
N MET A 519 6.26 37.47 -18.97
CA MET A 519 5.09 36.61 -19.07
C MET A 519 3.82 37.43 -19.29
N TRP A 520 3.61 38.51 -18.52
CA TRP A 520 2.41 39.34 -18.62
C TRP A 520 2.22 39.98 -20.01
N HIS A 521 3.33 40.28 -20.69
CA HIS A 521 3.33 40.87 -22.03
C HIS A 521 3.43 39.83 -23.16
N SER A 522 3.49 38.53 -22.84
CA SER A 522 3.52 37.47 -23.84
C SER A 522 2.18 37.39 -24.58
N PRO A 523 2.19 37.16 -25.91
CA PRO A 523 0.97 37.04 -26.69
C PRO A 523 0.12 35.85 -26.23
N GLU A 524 0.74 34.76 -25.77
CA GLU A 524 0.04 33.59 -25.25
C GLU A 524 -0.77 33.93 -24.00
N PHE A 525 -0.14 34.59 -23.01
CA PHE A 525 -0.83 34.98 -21.78
C PHE A 525 -1.98 35.95 -22.05
N LEU A 526 -1.75 36.99 -22.87
CA LEU A 526 -2.77 37.96 -23.22
C LEU A 526 -3.96 37.31 -23.95
N CYS A 527 -3.70 36.37 -24.86
CA CYS A 527 -4.74 35.59 -25.53
C CYS A 527 -5.56 34.76 -24.55
N VAL A 528 -4.93 34.03 -23.62
CA VAL A 528 -5.63 33.20 -22.63
C VAL A 528 -6.42 34.05 -21.65
N LEU A 529 -5.85 35.18 -21.20
CA LEU A 529 -6.54 36.13 -20.33
C LEU A 529 -7.76 36.74 -21.03
N ALA A 530 -7.62 37.19 -22.28
CA ALA A 530 -8.75 37.69 -23.06
C ALA A 530 -9.82 36.60 -23.25
N ALA A 531 -9.41 35.38 -23.60
CA ALA A 531 -10.28 34.22 -23.76
C ALA A 531 -11.11 33.91 -22.51
N SER A 532 -10.62 34.23 -21.30
CA SER A 532 -11.34 33.97 -20.05
C SER A 532 -12.66 34.73 -19.92
N VAL A 533 -12.77 35.90 -20.57
CA VAL A 533 -13.97 36.76 -20.54
C VAL A 533 -14.94 36.42 -21.67
N PHE A 534 -14.49 35.68 -22.69
CA PHE A 534 -15.37 35.28 -23.79
C PHE A 534 -16.26 34.10 -23.40
N PRO A 535 -17.57 34.18 -23.66
CA PRO A 535 -18.46 33.08 -23.39
C PRO A 535 -18.08 31.86 -24.23
N PHE A 536 -18.37 30.65 -23.73
CA PHE A 536 -18.36 29.48 -24.58
C PHE A 536 -19.42 29.64 -25.65
N ASN A 537 -19.10 29.27 -26.90
CA ASN A 537 -20.08 29.19 -27.98
C ASN A 537 -21.00 27.99 -27.69
N ILE A 538 -21.93 28.16 -26.75
CA ILE A 538 -22.98 27.19 -26.48
C ILE A 538 -24.00 27.40 -27.59
N ARG A 539 -23.82 26.69 -28.72
CA ARG A 539 -24.94 26.50 -29.64
C ARG A 539 -26.01 25.74 -28.86
N PRO A 540 -27.23 26.26 -28.74
CA PRO A 540 -28.29 25.53 -28.05
C PRO A 540 -28.52 24.20 -28.79
N TYR A 541 -28.69 23.12 -28.04
CA TYR A 541 -28.87 21.76 -28.57
C TYR A 541 -30.01 21.68 -29.62
N SER A 542 -30.97 22.61 -29.55
CA SER A 542 -32.06 22.80 -30.53
C SER A 542 -31.59 23.12 -31.95
N GLU A 543 -30.39 23.66 -32.13
CA GLU A 543 -29.81 23.95 -33.45
C GLU A 543 -28.94 22.81 -34.01
N MET A 544 -28.52 21.85 -33.19
CA MET A 544 -27.66 20.74 -33.62
C MET A 544 -28.43 19.55 -34.21
N VAL A 545 -29.76 19.48 -34.01
CA VAL A 545 -30.63 18.38 -34.51
C VAL A 545 -31.27 18.69 -35.88
N ARG A 546 -30.90 19.81 -36.51
CA ARG A 546 -31.31 20.11 -37.89
C ARG A 546 -30.13 20.00 -38.84
N HIS A 547 -29.66 18.79 -39.11
CA HIS A 547 -29.02 18.43 -40.38
C HIS A 547 -29.16 16.95 -40.69
#